data_AF-A0A7W9ZJ77-F1
#
_entry.id   AF-A0A7W9ZJ77-F1
#
_cell.length_a   1.000
_cell.length_b   1.000
_cell.length_c   1.000
_cell.angle_alpha   90.00
_cell.angle_beta   90.00
_cell.angle_gamma   90.00
#
_symmetry.space_group_name_H-M   'P 1'
#
loop_
_entity.id
_entity.type
_entity.pdbx_description
1 polymer ?
#
loop_
_entity_poly.entity_id
_entity_poly.type
_entity_poly.pdbx_seq_one_letter_code
_entity_poly.pdbx_strand_id
1 'polypeptide(L)'
;MSKKPTKPAGGAVQPKDENKAAINTALKGTVLPRLREWVPALTEIPDDRLYESAMEDPAVLYACLTAFAANRALFNDVTVGIGGAPVTDDDSALKCERSVNDIIGMVVRTGCRRFAKKVLDEKIPHQAVEADDQGLIDSLRLIIRDLWASDVRTKVGEKKRTPGEDFYEAIRDHLDHDWQVPLFPYYVELPPRLIGELGKGVTTLRTPEGIRELASIGRDSLDDAKRIVGNELAREMLDTNPKAARGVSQVGKGEFDRLNACFGDVLREKRWEVFNDLERLDALKDMDNQEIAALTPFLPVVGAETLKNIKKHFKHLYQVEAFLSIGIEVLGHKEFVATFGNPGRTPAIRKITGKMSMARLDGANPQAEFSGMLADVMRAYAANPEAYCRTT
;
A
#
# COMPACT_ATOMS: atom_id res chain seq x y z
N MET A 1 23.72 17.39 -63.49
CA MET A 1 22.85 18.29 -62.70
C MET A 1 21.61 17.51 -62.28
N SER A 2 21.62 16.90 -61.09
CA SER A 2 20.45 16.20 -60.53
C SER A 2 19.93 16.95 -59.31
N LYS A 3 18.68 17.39 -59.40
CA LYS A 3 17.94 18.13 -58.37
C LYS A 3 17.72 17.22 -57.15
N LYS A 4 18.04 17.71 -55.95
CA LYS A 4 17.62 17.11 -54.68
C LYS A 4 16.09 17.20 -54.55
N PRO A 5 15.40 16.15 -54.08
CA PRO A 5 13.98 16.24 -53.78
C PRO A 5 13.77 16.99 -52.46
N THR A 6 12.91 17.99 -52.52
CA THR A 6 12.42 18.78 -51.40
C THR A 6 11.49 17.90 -50.55
N LYS A 7 11.76 17.84 -49.24
CA LYS A 7 10.93 17.11 -48.26
C LYS A 7 9.66 17.94 -47.97
N PRO A 8 8.44 17.38 -48.05
CA PRO A 8 7.23 18.13 -47.70
C PRO A 8 7.13 18.29 -46.18
N ALA A 9 6.92 19.53 -45.75
CA ALA A 9 6.56 19.90 -44.39
C ALA A 9 5.05 19.69 -44.20
N GLY A 10 4.67 19.03 -43.11
CA GLY A 10 3.27 18.76 -42.76
C GLY A 10 3.02 17.30 -42.42
N GLY A 11 3.56 16.83 -41.30
CA GLY A 11 3.15 15.54 -40.75
C GLY A 11 1.77 15.68 -40.12
N ALA A 12 0.80 14.88 -40.59
CA ALA A 12 -0.51 14.77 -39.96
C ALA A 12 -0.34 14.43 -38.48
N VAL A 13 -0.95 15.25 -37.61
CA VAL A 13 -0.97 15.02 -36.16
C VAL A 13 -1.76 13.73 -35.92
N GLN A 14 -1.20 12.80 -35.14
CA GLN A 14 -1.88 11.52 -34.88
C GLN A 14 -3.09 11.76 -33.97
N PRO A 15 -4.19 10.98 -34.08
CA PRO A 15 -5.39 11.12 -33.25
C PRO A 15 -5.13 11.15 -31.73
N LYS A 16 -4.08 10.45 -31.27
CA LYS A 16 -3.65 10.45 -29.86
C LYS A 16 -3.16 11.82 -29.36
N ASP A 17 -2.59 12.64 -30.23
CA ASP A 17 -2.08 13.97 -29.87
C ASP A 17 -3.20 15.02 -29.88
N GLU A 18 -4.20 14.86 -30.74
CA GLU A 18 -5.42 15.68 -30.76
C GLU A 18 -6.24 15.50 -29.48
N ASN A 19 -6.43 14.25 -29.02
CA ASN A 19 -7.15 13.96 -27.78
C ASN A 19 -6.46 14.56 -26.54
N LYS A 20 -5.12 14.53 -26.50
CA LYS A 20 -4.34 15.17 -25.41
C LYS A 20 -4.48 16.69 -25.42
N ALA A 21 -4.45 17.32 -26.60
CA ALA A 21 -4.64 18.76 -26.72
C ALA A 21 -6.06 19.17 -26.27
N ALA A 22 -7.09 18.42 -26.66
CA ALA A 22 -8.47 18.65 -26.23
C ALA A 22 -8.63 18.54 -24.70
N ILE A 23 -8.04 17.51 -24.08
CA ILE A 23 -8.05 17.33 -22.62
C ILE A 23 -7.36 18.51 -21.93
N ASN A 24 -6.16 18.90 -22.37
CA ASN A 24 -5.46 20.04 -21.78
C ASN A 24 -6.24 21.35 -21.92
N THR A 25 -6.91 21.56 -23.05
CA THR A 25 -7.79 22.72 -23.26
C THR A 25 -8.96 22.71 -22.28
N ALA A 26 -9.63 21.57 -22.10
CA ALA A 26 -10.74 21.44 -21.14
C ALA A 26 -10.27 21.65 -19.68
N LEU A 27 -9.13 21.07 -19.31
CA LEU A 27 -8.54 21.21 -17.97
C LEU A 27 -8.21 22.67 -17.66
N LYS A 28 -7.53 23.37 -18.58
CA LYS A 28 -7.13 24.77 -18.41
C LYS A 28 -8.31 25.75 -18.49
N GLY A 29 -9.26 25.52 -19.40
CA GLY A 29 -10.30 26.48 -19.73
C GLY A 29 -11.59 26.33 -18.93
N THR A 30 -12.07 25.10 -18.73
CA THR A 30 -13.39 24.86 -18.11
C THR A 30 -13.27 24.30 -16.71
N VAL A 31 -12.39 23.32 -16.50
CA VAL A 31 -12.32 22.58 -15.24
C VAL A 31 -11.68 23.42 -14.13
N LEU A 32 -10.45 23.92 -14.33
CA LEU A 32 -9.73 24.67 -13.29
C LEU A 32 -10.43 25.96 -12.84
N PRO A 33 -11.00 26.79 -13.74
CA PRO A 33 -11.74 27.97 -13.30
C PRO A 33 -12.96 27.65 -12.44
N ARG A 34 -13.66 26.54 -12.69
CA ARG A 34 -14.76 26.08 -11.82
C ARG A 34 -14.22 25.60 -10.47
N LEU A 35 -13.13 24.83 -10.47
CA LEU A 35 -12.55 24.30 -9.24
C LEU A 35 -12.12 25.39 -8.24
N ARG A 36 -11.87 26.62 -8.68
CA ARG A 36 -11.61 27.76 -7.79
C ARG A 36 -12.72 28.03 -6.78
N GLU A 37 -13.96 27.71 -7.10
CA GLU A 37 -15.08 27.91 -6.18
C GLU A 37 -14.99 27.01 -4.94
N TRP A 38 -14.28 25.88 -5.03
CA TRP A 38 -14.19 24.87 -3.97
C TRP A 38 -12.79 24.61 -3.45
N VAL A 39 -11.75 25.08 -4.15
CA VAL A 39 -10.35 24.93 -3.75
C VAL A 39 -9.77 26.31 -3.44
N PRO A 40 -9.79 26.75 -2.16
CA PRO A 40 -9.35 28.09 -1.77
C PRO A 40 -7.93 28.43 -2.25
N ALA A 41 -7.03 27.44 -2.23
CA ALA A 41 -5.65 27.59 -2.69
C ALA A 41 -5.52 28.04 -4.16
N LEU A 42 -6.54 27.81 -5.01
CA LEU A 42 -6.53 28.27 -6.41
C LEU A 42 -6.93 29.74 -6.57
N THR A 43 -7.54 30.35 -5.55
CA THR A 43 -8.04 31.74 -5.61
C THR A 43 -6.90 32.76 -5.63
N GLU A 44 -5.80 32.43 -4.96
CA GLU A 44 -4.62 33.29 -4.87
C GLU A 44 -3.69 33.17 -6.09
N ILE A 45 -3.95 32.20 -6.98
CA ILE A 45 -3.09 31.89 -8.12
C ILE A 45 -3.58 32.66 -9.37
N PRO A 46 -2.72 33.46 -10.03
CA PRO A 46 -3.04 34.14 -11.29
C PRO A 46 -3.49 33.18 -12.41
N ASP A 47 -4.42 33.61 -13.27
CA ASP A 47 -5.02 32.80 -14.33
C ASP A 47 -4.00 32.18 -15.29
N ASP A 48 -2.96 32.94 -15.63
CA ASP A 48 -1.89 32.53 -16.54
C ASP A 48 -1.00 31.41 -15.95
N ARG A 49 -0.96 31.30 -14.62
CA ARG A 49 -0.19 30.26 -13.89
C ARG A 49 -1.04 29.18 -13.24
N LEU A 50 -2.37 29.32 -13.29
CA LEU A 50 -3.32 28.47 -12.56
C LEU A 50 -3.06 26.97 -12.78
N TYR A 51 -2.97 26.56 -14.04
CA TYR A 51 -2.71 25.16 -14.40
C TYR A 51 -1.33 24.69 -13.96
N GLU A 52 -0.32 25.54 -14.09
CA GLU A 52 1.05 25.15 -13.77
C GLU A 52 1.25 24.98 -12.28
N SER A 53 0.79 25.95 -11.50
CA SER A 53 0.85 25.92 -10.04
C SER A 53 0.02 24.77 -9.47
N ALA A 54 -1.19 24.51 -10.00
CA ALA A 54 -2.01 23.37 -9.55
C ALA A 54 -1.33 22.02 -9.80
N MET A 55 -0.58 21.87 -10.90
CA MET A 55 0.11 20.60 -11.23
C MET A 55 1.46 20.43 -10.52
N GLU A 56 2.05 21.51 -10.00
CA GLU A 56 3.34 21.50 -9.32
C GLU A 56 3.25 21.33 -7.80
N ASP A 57 2.06 21.52 -7.24
CA ASP A 57 1.78 21.37 -5.82
C ASP A 57 0.87 20.16 -5.58
N PRO A 58 1.38 19.07 -4.97
CA PRO A 58 0.58 17.87 -4.71
C PRO A 58 -0.65 18.13 -3.84
N ALA A 59 -0.58 19.05 -2.86
CA ALA A 59 -1.71 19.34 -1.99
C ALA A 59 -2.83 20.05 -2.76
N VAL A 60 -2.47 21.02 -3.60
CA VAL A 60 -3.42 21.72 -4.49
C VAL A 60 -4.00 20.75 -5.52
N LEU A 61 -3.17 19.91 -6.15
CA LEU A 61 -3.61 18.93 -7.12
C LEU A 61 -4.61 17.94 -6.52
N TYR A 62 -4.31 17.41 -5.33
CA TYR A 62 -5.19 16.48 -4.65
C TYR A 62 -6.51 17.13 -4.23
N ALA A 63 -6.47 18.38 -3.76
CA ALA A 63 -7.68 19.15 -3.46
C ALA A 63 -8.55 19.36 -4.72
N CYS A 64 -7.93 19.60 -5.87
CA CYS A 64 -8.64 19.70 -7.16
C CYS A 64 -9.33 18.39 -7.54
N LEU A 65 -8.63 17.25 -7.43
CA LEU A 65 -9.20 15.93 -7.73
C LEU A 65 -10.35 15.57 -6.77
N THR A 66 -10.16 15.85 -5.48
CA THR A 66 -11.19 15.64 -4.44
C THR A 66 -12.42 16.51 -4.71
N ALA A 67 -12.23 17.79 -5.03
CA ALA A 67 -13.33 18.71 -5.35
C ALA A 67 -14.07 18.30 -6.64
N PHE A 68 -13.35 17.82 -7.66
CA PHE A 68 -13.95 17.27 -8.86
C PHE A 68 -14.83 16.05 -8.56
N ALA A 69 -14.31 15.09 -7.78
CA ALA A 69 -15.06 13.89 -7.39
C ALA A 69 -16.31 14.23 -6.56
N ALA A 70 -16.18 15.15 -5.60
CA ALA A 70 -17.30 15.58 -4.76
C ALA A 70 -18.39 16.35 -5.53
N ASN A 71 -18.03 17.05 -6.60
CA ASN A 71 -18.93 17.91 -7.37
C ASN A 71 -19.14 17.41 -8.81
N ARG A 72 -19.07 16.10 -9.02
CA ARG A 72 -19.05 15.44 -10.34
C ARG A 72 -20.13 15.92 -11.31
N ALA A 73 -21.35 16.17 -10.81
CA ALA A 73 -22.49 16.62 -11.60
C ALA A 73 -22.29 18.01 -12.25
N LEU A 74 -21.45 18.88 -11.67
CA LEU A 74 -21.16 20.21 -12.19
C LEU A 74 -20.19 20.19 -13.39
N PHE A 75 -19.66 19.01 -13.73
CA PHE A 75 -18.75 18.79 -14.85
C PHE A 75 -19.38 17.95 -15.96
N ASN A 76 -20.70 17.76 -15.94
CA ASN A 76 -21.43 16.93 -16.91
C ASN A 76 -21.27 17.40 -18.38
N ASP A 77 -21.03 18.68 -18.59
CA ASP A 77 -20.79 19.29 -19.90
C ASP A 77 -19.38 19.00 -20.47
N VAL A 78 -18.42 18.67 -19.60
CA VAL A 78 -17.05 18.27 -20.01
C VAL A 78 -16.80 16.77 -19.89
N THR A 79 -17.70 16.03 -19.25
CA THR A 79 -17.66 14.57 -19.08
C THR A 79 -18.72 13.91 -19.95
N VAL A 80 -18.70 14.23 -21.22
CA VAL A 80 -19.67 13.76 -22.21
C VAL A 80 -19.14 12.51 -22.90
N GLY A 81 -19.97 11.46 -22.95
CA GLY A 81 -19.68 10.20 -23.64
C GLY A 81 -19.68 10.33 -25.16
N ILE A 82 -19.30 9.27 -25.86
CA ILE A 82 -19.30 9.20 -27.33
C ILE A 82 -20.69 9.52 -27.92
N GLY A 83 -21.76 9.09 -27.23
CA GLY A 83 -23.15 9.34 -27.63
C GLY A 83 -23.68 10.75 -27.33
N GLY A 84 -22.86 11.66 -26.78
CA GLY A 84 -23.28 13.03 -26.48
C GLY A 84 -24.03 13.22 -25.16
N ALA A 85 -24.27 12.14 -24.40
CA ALA A 85 -24.84 12.21 -23.06
C ALA A 85 -23.74 12.34 -21.97
N PRO A 86 -24.00 13.01 -20.84
CA PRO A 86 -23.10 13.00 -19.70
C PRO A 86 -22.86 11.58 -19.19
N VAL A 87 -21.61 11.27 -18.87
CA VAL A 87 -21.19 9.98 -18.30
C VAL A 87 -21.09 10.12 -16.79
N THR A 88 -21.72 9.19 -16.07
CA THR A 88 -21.75 9.17 -14.60
C THR A 88 -20.77 8.16 -13.99
N ASP A 89 -20.29 7.19 -14.76
CA ASP A 89 -19.27 6.22 -14.34
C ASP A 89 -17.88 6.62 -14.85
N ASP A 90 -16.85 6.40 -14.04
CA ASP A 90 -15.51 6.92 -14.37
C ASP A 90 -14.70 6.02 -15.33
N ASP A 91 -15.25 4.86 -15.70
CA ASP A 91 -14.64 3.87 -16.61
C ASP A 91 -15.15 3.98 -18.06
N SER A 92 -16.32 4.58 -18.28
CA SER A 92 -16.87 4.77 -19.63
C SER A 92 -16.08 5.79 -20.44
N ALA A 93 -15.91 5.46 -21.72
CA ALA A 93 -15.21 6.33 -22.66
C ALA A 93 -15.97 7.64 -22.91
N LEU A 94 -15.28 8.76 -22.70
CA LEU A 94 -15.73 10.08 -23.09
C LEU A 94 -15.60 10.30 -24.60
N LYS A 95 -16.08 11.44 -25.09
CA LYS A 95 -15.94 11.87 -26.49
C LYS A 95 -14.49 11.90 -26.98
N CYS A 96 -13.52 12.06 -26.08
CA CYS A 96 -12.09 11.99 -26.37
C CYS A 96 -11.51 10.55 -26.34
N GLU A 97 -12.38 9.53 -26.34
CA GLU A 97 -12.04 8.10 -26.32
C GLU A 97 -11.23 7.65 -25.09
N ARG A 98 -11.30 8.44 -24.00
CA ARG A 98 -10.67 8.13 -22.72
C ARG A 98 -11.71 8.16 -21.62
N SER A 99 -11.54 7.32 -20.61
CA SER A 99 -12.37 7.38 -19.41
C SER A 99 -11.94 8.53 -18.49
N VAL A 100 -12.74 8.84 -17.47
CA VAL A 100 -12.34 9.80 -16.43
C VAL A 100 -11.13 9.26 -15.68
N ASN A 101 -11.10 7.96 -15.38
CA ASN A 101 -9.96 7.30 -14.73
C ASN A 101 -8.67 7.41 -15.57
N ASP A 102 -8.74 7.26 -16.90
CA ASP A 102 -7.59 7.48 -17.78
C ASP A 102 -7.04 8.91 -17.68
N ILE A 103 -7.95 9.90 -17.62
CA ILE A 103 -7.61 11.31 -17.52
C ILE A 103 -7.01 11.61 -16.14
N ILE A 104 -7.56 11.06 -15.07
CA ILE A 104 -7.00 11.15 -13.71
C ILE A 104 -5.57 10.60 -13.72
N GLY A 105 -5.33 9.39 -14.24
CA GLY A 105 -3.98 8.84 -14.35
C GLY A 105 -3.03 9.73 -15.17
N MET A 106 -3.51 10.36 -16.26
CA MET A 106 -2.72 11.35 -17.02
C MET A 106 -2.36 12.59 -16.19
N VAL A 107 -3.31 13.10 -15.40
CA VAL A 107 -3.12 14.26 -14.52
C VAL A 107 -2.13 13.92 -13.41
N VAL A 108 -2.30 12.77 -12.74
CA VAL A 108 -1.40 12.26 -11.69
C VAL A 108 0.02 12.10 -12.22
N ARG A 109 0.22 11.43 -13.36
CA ARG A 109 1.56 11.31 -13.99
C ARG A 109 2.18 12.66 -14.32
N THR A 110 1.38 13.58 -14.88
CA THR A 110 1.88 14.91 -15.26
C THR A 110 2.25 15.74 -14.03
N GLY A 111 1.44 15.67 -12.97
CA GLY A 111 1.72 16.32 -11.70
C GLY A 111 2.98 15.77 -11.04
N CYS A 112 3.10 14.43 -10.98
CA CYS A 112 4.30 13.78 -10.44
C CYS A 112 5.56 14.18 -11.20
N ARG A 113 5.53 14.19 -12.53
CA ARG A 113 6.65 14.62 -13.37
C ARG A 113 7.06 16.08 -13.07
N ARG A 114 6.09 16.98 -12.95
CA ARG A 114 6.33 18.40 -12.67
C ARG A 114 6.90 18.60 -11.27
N PHE A 115 6.32 17.95 -10.26
CA PHE A 115 6.80 17.97 -8.89
C PHE A 115 8.23 17.40 -8.78
N ALA A 116 8.49 16.25 -9.39
CA ALA A 116 9.83 15.64 -9.40
C ALA A 116 10.87 16.53 -10.07
N LYS A 117 10.54 17.17 -11.20
CA LYS A 117 11.44 18.14 -11.84
C LYS A 117 11.75 19.31 -10.90
N LYS A 118 10.73 19.91 -10.28
CA LYS A 118 10.87 21.02 -9.33
C LYS A 118 11.76 20.66 -8.14
N VAL A 119 11.58 19.47 -7.58
CA VAL A 119 12.32 19.02 -6.39
C VAL A 119 13.71 18.51 -6.71
N LEU A 120 13.85 17.64 -7.72
CA LEU A 120 15.10 16.92 -7.98
C LEU A 120 16.03 17.67 -8.94
N ASP A 121 15.48 18.37 -9.94
CA ASP A 121 16.28 19.07 -10.94
C ASP A 121 16.54 20.53 -10.53
N GLU A 122 15.50 21.22 -10.07
CA GLU A 122 15.59 22.62 -9.63
C GLU A 122 16.02 22.75 -8.17
N LYS A 123 16.11 21.63 -7.44
CA LYS A 123 16.52 21.54 -6.02
C LYS A 123 15.70 22.44 -5.11
N ILE A 124 14.44 22.69 -5.48
CA ILE A 124 13.53 23.48 -4.65
C ILE A 124 13.12 22.58 -3.48
N PRO A 125 13.40 22.98 -2.22
CA PRO A 125 12.93 22.23 -1.08
C PRO A 125 11.41 22.14 -1.14
N HIS A 126 10.90 20.91 -1.03
CA HIS A 126 9.49 20.72 -0.75
C HIS A 126 9.34 20.52 0.75
N GLN A 127 8.37 21.21 1.34
CA GLN A 127 7.87 20.82 2.66
C GLN A 127 6.97 19.62 2.41
N ALA A 128 7.38 18.40 2.79
CA ALA A 128 6.36 17.38 2.95
C ALA A 128 5.47 17.82 4.12
N VAL A 129 4.20 17.48 4.01
CA VAL A 129 3.08 18.01 4.77
C VAL A 129 3.31 17.88 6.29
N GLU A 130 2.99 18.95 7.03
CA GLU A 130 3.04 19.14 8.50
C GLU A 130 4.40 19.02 9.23
N ALA A 131 4.56 19.87 10.26
CA ALA A 131 5.79 20.03 11.04
C ALA A 131 6.24 18.77 11.82
N ASP A 132 5.36 17.77 11.95
CA ASP A 132 5.67 16.47 12.58
C ASP A 132 6.44 15.53 11.62
N ASP A 133 6.31 15.73 10.31
CA ASP A 133 6.90 14.86 9.29
C ASP A 133 8.28 15.30 8.81
N GLN A 134 8.73 16.52 9.10
CA GLN A 134 10.02 17.03 8.62
C GLN A 134 11.20 16.20 9.15
N GLY A 135 11.15 15.77 10.42
CA GLY A 135 12.13 14.83 10.98
C GLY A 135 12.07 13.44 10.34
N LEU A 136 10.90 13.07 9.78
CA LEU A 136 10.67 11.78 9.11
C LEU A 136 11.28 11.77 7.71
N ILE A 137 11.19 12.88 6.97
CA ILE A 137 11.85 13.05 5.65
C ILE A 137 13.37 13.04 5.79
N ASP A 138 13.91 13.77 6.77
CA ASP A 138 15.35 13.83 6.98
C ASP A 138 15.91 12.45 7.40
N SER A 139 15.14 11.68 8.18
CA SER A 139 15.46 10.29 8.53
C SER A 139 15.43 9.37 7.30
N LEU A 140 14.42 9.50 6.43
CA LEU A 140 14.35 8.75 5.16
C LEU A 140 15.58 8.99 4.30
N ARG A 141 15.96 10.24 4.09
CA ARG A 141 17.14 10.60 3.27
C ARG A 141 18.42 10.00 3.80
N LEU A 142 18.61 10.01 5.12
CA LEU A 142 19.79 9.41 5.76
C LEU A 142 19.82 7.89 5.60
N ILE A 143 18.70 7.22 5.87
CA ILE A 143 18.56 5.76 5.76
C ILE A 143 18.74 5.29 4.31
N ILE A 144 18.08 5.96 3.37
CA ILE A 144 18.10 5.58 1.95
C ILE A 144 19.49 5.80 1.35
N ARG A 145 20.13 6.93 1.64
CA ARG A 145 21.46 7.23 1.10
C ARG A 145 22.47 6.19 1.55
N ASP A 146 22.46 5.80 2.82
CA ASP A 146 23.46 4.86 3.33
C ASP A 146 23.16 3.40 2.92
N LEU A 147 21.90 3.01 2.78
CA LEU A 147 21.52 1.63 2.40
C LEU A 147 21.52 1.35 0.89
N TRP A 148 21.50 2.38 0.04
CA TRP A 148 21.32 2.23 -1.42
C TRP A 148 22.41 2.90 -2.28
N ALA A 149 23.49 3.42 -1.69
CA ALA A 149 24.53 4.17 -2.40
C ALA A 149 25.45 3.37 -3.35
N SER A 150 25.25 2.07 -3.57
CA SER A 150 26.18 1.25 -4.37
C SER A 150 25.77 1.08 -5.85
N ASP A 151 26.63 1.64 -6.71
CA ASP A 151 26.86 1.39 -8.14
C ASP A 151 25.94 2.04 -9.19
N VAL A 152 26.17 3.32 -9.45
CA VAL A 152 25.86 3.93 -10.75
C VAL A 152 26.99 3.62 -11.73
N ARG A 153 27.02 2.41 -12.29
CA ARG A 153 27.76 2.13 -13.53
C ARG A 153 26.96 2.73 -14.69
N THR A 154 27.28 3.98 -15.05
CA THR A 154 26.74 4.62 -16.25
C THR A 154 27.26 3.90 -17.50
N LYS A 155 26.34 3.27 -18.25
CA LYS A 155 26.63 2.80 -19.61
C LYS A 155 26.93 4.01 -20.49
N VAL A 156 28.06 3.95 -21.21
CA VAL A 156 28.52 5.01 -22.10
C VAL A 156 27.59 5.10 -23.31
N GLY A 157 26.89 6.22 -23.50
CA GLY A 157 26.23 6.57 -24.77
C GLY A 157 24.78 7.06 -24.71
N GLU A 158 24.08 6.95 -23.58
CA GLU A 158 22.72 7.49 -23.45
C GLU A 158 22.74 8.97 -23.03
N LYS A 159 21.84 9.79 -23.59
CA LYS A 159 21.64 11.18 -23.14
C LYS A 159 21.47 11.16 -21.62
N LYS A 160 22.29 11.94 -20.90
CA LYS A 160 22.16 12.09 -19.45
C LYS A 160 20.77 12.63 -19.14
N ARG A 161 19.88 11.76 -18.68
CA ARG A 161 18.59 12.13 -18.12
C ARG A 161 18.81 12.95 -16.86
N THR A 162 17.89 13.87 -16.57
CA THR A 162 17.93 14.58 -15.29
C THR A 162 17.49 13.65 -14.16
N PRO A 163 17.87 13.90 -12.90
CA PRO A 163 17.38 13.12 -11.75
C PRO A 163 15.85 12.99 -11.70
N GLY A 164 15.13 14.08 -12.03
CA GLY A 164 13.67 14.09 -12.12
C GLY A 164 13.13 13.22 -13.26
N GLU A 165 13.80 13.19 -14.41
CA GLU A 165 13.45 12.28 -15.52
C GLU A 165 13.70 10.82 -15.16
N ASP A 166 14.82 10.50 -14.52
CA ASP A 166 15.13 9.13 -14.10
C ASP A 166 14.13 8.60 -13.06
N PHE A 167 13.78 9.42 -12.07
CA PHE A 167 12.71 9.10 -11.12
C PHE A 167 11.37 8.89 -11.83
N TYR A 168 10.98 9.82 -12.69
CA TYR A 168 9.69 9.75 -13.37
C TYR A 168 9.58 8.51 -14.25
N GLU A 169 10.62 8.17 -15.00
CA GLU A 169 10.65 6.97 -15.85
C GLU A 169 10.52 5.69 -15.03
N ALA A 170 11.02 5.66 -13.78
CA ALA A 170 10.90 4.50 -12.91
C ALA A 170 9.47 4.32 -12.35
N ILE A 171 8.75 5.41 -12.07
CA ILE A 171 7.46 5.36 -11.36
C ILE A 171 6.23 5.52 -12.26
N ARG A 172 6.36 6.11 -13.45
CA ARG A 172 5.22 6.54 -14.28
C ARG A 172 4.19 5.45 -14.60
N ASP A 173 4.62 4.20 -14.73
CA ASP A 173 3.77 3.06 -15.09
C ASP A 173 3.02 2.49 -13.86
N HIS A 174 3.17 3.15 -12.70
CA HIS A 174 2.54 2.82 -11.43
C HIS A 174 1.69 3.97 -10.89
N LEU A 175 1.50 5.05 -11.67
CA LEU A 175 0.76 6.25 -11.27
C LEU A 175 -0.55 6.34 -12.06
N ASP A 176 -1.63 5.86 -11.47
CA ASP A 176 -2.94 5.77 -12.11
C ASP A 176 -4.08 6.33 -11.25
N HIS A 177 -3.83 6.63 -9.97
CA HIS A 177 -4.87 6.97 -9.01
C HIS A 177 -4.61 8.28 -8.28
N ASP A 178 -5.68 8.98 -7.96
CA ASP A 178 -5.69 10.26 -7.24
C ASP A 178 -5.11 10.18 -5.82
N TRP A 179 -5.36 9.09 -5.09
CA TRP A 179 -4.82 8.86 -3.75
C TRP A 179 -3.28 8.84 -3.71
N GLN A 180 -2.62 8.71 -4.85
CA GLN A 180 -1.15 8.72 -4.96
C GLN A 180 -0.58 10.14 -4.93
N VAL A 181 -1.39 11.16 -5.22
CA VAL A 181 -0.92 12.56 -5.31
C VAL A 181 -0.34 13.04 -3.98
N PRO A 182 -1.01 12.87 -2.82
CA PRO A 182 -0.42 13.24 -1.53
C PRO A 182 0.90 12.52 -1.20
N LEU A 183 1.18 11.40 -1.88
CA LEU A 183 2.37 10.58 -1.63
C LEU A 183 3.59 11.01 -2.48
N PHE A 184 3.43 11.95 -3.42
CA PHE A 184 4.54 12.42 -4.26
C PHE A 184 5.77 12.87 -3.45
N PRO A 185 5.64 13.65 -2.35
CA PRO A 185 6.78 14.03 -1.52
C PRO A 185 7.57 12.85 -0.96
N TYR A 186 6.92 11.71 -0.71
CA TYR A 186 7.57 10.52 -0.18
C TYR A 186 8.12 9.63 -1.30
N TYR A 187 7.44 9.57 -2.45
CA TYR A 187 7.94 8.82 -3.61
C TYR A 187 9.24 9.39 -4.16
N VAL A 188 9.38 10.72 -4.26
CA VAL A 188 10.60 11.35 -4.81
C VAL A 188 11.86 11.07 -3.97
N GLU A 189 11.69 10.66 -2.72
CA GLU A 189 12.79 10.26 -1.84
C GLU A 189 13.27 8.82 -2.11
N LEU A 190 12.46 8.01 -2.80
CA LEU A 190 12.82 6.63 -3.14
C LEU A 190 13.82 6.59 -4.31
N PRO A 191 14.88 5.75 -4.23
CA PRO A 191 15.78 5.57 -5.36
C PRO A 191 15.05 4.98 -6.57
N PRO A 192 15.28 5.48 -7.81
CA PRO A 192 14.65 4.95 -9.02
C PRO A 192 14.85 3.43 -9.20
N ARG A 193 16.00 2.92 -8.76
CA ARG A 193 16.28 1.49 -8.77
C ARG A 193 15.35 0.69 -7.86
N LEU A 194 15.11 1.19 -6.64
CA LEU A 194 14.19 0.55 -5.69
C LEU A 194 12.77 0.53 -6.26
N ILE A 195 12.32 1.65 -6.85
CA ILE A 195 11.03 1.73 -7.54
C ILE A 195 10.95 0.67 -8.66
N GLY A 196 11.98 0.56 -9.50
CA GLY A 196 12.04 -0.45 -10.55
C GLY A 196 12.04 -1.89 -10.05
N GLU A 197 12.67 -2.16 -8.91
CA GLU A 197 12.65 -3.49 -8.27
C GLU A 197 11.27 -3.82 -7.70
N LEU A 198 10.61 -2.86 -7.04
CA LEU A 198 9.27 -3.01 -6.50
C LEU A 198 8.21 -3.17 -7.60
N GLY A 199 8.35 -2.45 -8.70
CA GLY A 199 7.35 -2.39 -9.77
C GLY A 199 5.97 -2.00 -9.21
N LYS A 200 4.93 -2.79 -9.49
CA LYS A 200 3.56 -2.52 -9.01
C LYS A 200 3.45 -2.47 -7.48
N GLY A 201 4.38 -3.09 -6.78
CA GLY A 201 4.49 -3.05 -5.31
C GLY A 201 4.46 -1.65 -4.71
N VAL A 202 5.00 -0.65 -5.43
CA VAL A 202 4.98 0.76 -4.99
C VAL A 202 3.56 1.25 -4.73
N THR A 203 2.57 0.73 -5.47
CA THR A 203 1.15 1.10 -5.33
C THR A 203 0.47 0.46 -4.12
N THR A 204 1.09 -0.53 -3.47
CA THR A 204 0.57 -1.12 -2.22
C THR A 204 0.88 -0.22 -1.01
N LEU A 205 1.82 0.71 -1.17
CA LEU A 205 2.25 1.66 -0.15
C LEU A 205 1.35 2.89 -0.18
N ARG A 206 0.22 2.81 0.54
CA ARG A 206 -0.82 3.86 0.56
C ARG A 206 -0.65 4.90 1.65
N THR A 207 0.41 4.80 2.46
CA THR A 207 0.67 5.73 3.55
C THR A 207 2.14 6.15 3.58
N PRO A 208 2.45 7.35 4.09
CA PRO A 208 3.82 7.78 4.35
C PRO A 208 4.61 6.77 5.18
N GLU A 209 4.01 6.21 6.24
CA GLU A 209 4.59 5.20 7.12
C GLU A 209 5.00 3.96 6.32
N GLY A 210 4.15 3.53 5.38
CA GLY A 210 4.43 2.37 4.57
C GLY A 210 5.61 2.56 3.64
N ILE A 211 5.74 3.74 3.04
CA ILE A 211 6.89 4.11 2.20
C ILE A 211 8.17 4.16 3.04
N ARG A 212 8.09 4.68 4.28
CA ARG A 212 9.21 4.73 5.23
C ARG A 212 9.71 3.37 5.65
N GLU A 213 8.79 2.51 6.04
CA GLU A 213 9.12 1.17 6.48
C GLU A 213 9.84 0.41 5.39
N LEU A 214 9.41 0.55 4.14
CA LEU A 214 10.09 -0.06 3.00
C LEU A 214 11.54 0.44 2.83
N ALA A 215 11.75 1.76 2.91
CA ALA A 215 13.09 2.34 2.84
C ALA A 215 14.02 1.77 3.92
N SER A 216 13.46 1.42 5.09
CA SER A 216 14.20 0.85 6.22
C SER A 216 14.58 -0.63 6.07
N ILE A 217 13.96 -1.39 5.16
CA ILE A 217 14.25 -2.81 4.94
C ILE A 217 15.70 -3.00 4.50
N GLY A 218 16.26 -1.99 3.81
CA GLY A 218 17.61 -2.03 3.27
C GLY A 218 17.74 -2.98 2.08
N ARG A 219 18.75 -2.75 1.27
CA ARG A 219 19.00 -3.53 0.06
C ARG A 219 19.36 -4.98 0.38
N ASP A 220 20.18 -5.18 1.41
CA ASP A 220 20.64 -6.52 1.79
C ASP A 220 19.47 -7.43 2.16
N SER A 221 18.48 -6.94 2.93
CA SER A 221 17.30 -7.74 3.26
C SER A 221 16.44 -8.06 2.04
N LEU A 222 16.32 -7.14 1.08
CA LEU A 222 15.59 -7.40 -0.17
C LEU A 222 16.30 -8.43 -1.04
N ASP A 223 17.62 -8.34 -1.18
CA ASP A 223 18.42 -9.28 -1.97
C ASP A 223 18.47 -10.65 -1.30
N ASP A 224 18.57 -10.71 0.04
CA ASP A 224 18.45 -11.94 0.81
C ASP A 224 17.07 -12.57 0.69
N ALA A 225 16.01 -11.79 0.81
CA ALA A 225 14.65 -12.29 0.64
C ALA A 225 14.44 -12.89 -0.75
N LYS A 226 14.87 -12.20 -1.81
CA LYS A 226 14.83 -12.72 -3.20
C LYS A 226 15.59 -14.05 -3.33
N ARG A 227 16.77 -14.15 -2.70
CA ARG A 227 17.59 -15.38 -2.70
C ARG A 227 16.91 -16.52 -1.93
N ILE A 228 16.20 -16.22 -0.85
CA ILE A 228 15.48 -17.20 -0.02
C ILE A 228 14.28 -17.77 -0.78
N VAL A 229 13.41 -16.91 -1.32
CA VAL A 229 12.12 -17.33 -1.89
C VAL A 229 12.21 -17.72 -3.37
N GLY A 230 13.26 -17.30 -4.07
CA GLY A 230 13.43 -17.51 -5.51
C GLY A 230 12.64 -16.48 -6.35
N ASN A 231 12.92 -16.45 -7.66
CA ASN A 231 12.48 -15.37 -8.54
C ASN A 231 10.95 -15.17 -8.61
N GLU A 232 10.19 -16.26 -8.69
CA GLU A 232 8.72 -16.19 -8.85
C GLU A 232 8.04 -15.64 -7.60
N LEU A 233 8.30 -16.26 -6.45
CA LEU A 233 7.76 -15.80 -5.17
C LEU A 233 8.30 -14.42 -4.77
N ALA A 234 9.52 -14.06 -5.19
CA ALA A 234 10.05 -12.74 -4.95
C ALA A 234 9.25 -11.67 -5.71
N ARG A 235 8.86 -11.95 -6.96
CA ARG A 235 8.00 -11.03 -7.72
C ARG A 235 6.64 -10.89 -7.06
N GLU A 236 6.03 -12.01 -6.67
CA GLU A 236 4.74 -12.01 -5.97
C GLU A 236 4.81 -11.19 -4.68
N MET A 237 5.80 -11.45 -3.82
CA MET A 237 6.04 -10.72 -2.58
C MET A 237 6.18 -9.22 -2.83
N LEU A 238 7.00 -8.82 -3.79
CA LEU A 238 7.23 -7.40 -4.10
C LEU A 238 5.98 -6.74 -4.67
N ASP A 239 5.18 -7.45 -5.46
CA ASP A 239 3.91 -6.94 -6.01
C ASP A 239 2.81 -6.76 -4.97
N THR A 240 2.71 -7.67 -3.98
CA THR A 240 1.59 -7.68 -3.04
C THR A 240 1.91 -7.04 -1.69
N ASN A 241 3.09 -7.30 -1.13
CA ASN A 241 3.50 -6.77 0.16
C ASN A 241 5.04 -6.76 0.27
N PRO A 242 5.70 -5.75 -0.30
CA PRO A 242 7.17 -5.70 -0.35
C PRO A 242 7.80 -5.62 1.05
N LYS A 243 7.02 -5.27 2.09
CA LYS A 243 7.50 -5.21 3.47
C LYS A 243 7.83 -6.58 4.06
N ALA A 244 7.19 -7.63 3.54
CA ALA A 244 7.47 -9.01 3.91
C ALA A 244 8.93 -9.42 3.66
N ALA A 245 9.66 -8.73 2.78
CA ALA A 245 11.07 -9.00 2.51
C ALA A 245 11.92 -8.96 3.79
N ARG A 246 11.62 -8.06 4.72
CA ARG A 246 12.34 -7.97 5.99
C ARG A 246 12.14 -9.23 6.83
N GLY A 247 10.91 -9.71 6.97
CA GLY A 247 10.61 -10.91 7.74
C GLY A 247 11.18 -12.16 7.09
N VAL A 248 11.08 -12.28 5.76
CA VAL A 248 11.71 -13.37 5.00
C VAL A 248 13.23 -13.40 5.23
N SER A 249 13.90 -12.26 5.10
CA SER A 249 15.35 -12.16 5.36
C SER A 249 15.69 -12.58 6.79
N GLN A 250 14.93 -12.09 7.77
CA GLN A 250 15.17 -12.39 9.19
C GLN A 250 14.97 -13.87 9.55
N VAL A 251 13.96 -14.55 8.99
CA VAL A 251 13.73 -15.97 9.28
C VAL A 251 14.74 -16.87 8.58
N GLY A 252 15.25 -16.44 7.42
CA GLY A 252 16.18 -17.23 6.62
C GLY A 252 15.49 -18.39 5.89
N LYS A 253 16.27 -19.10 5.05
CA LYS A 253 15.72 -20.09 4.10
C LYS A 253 15.01 -21.27 4.77
N GLY A 254 15.65 -21.91 5.76
CA GLY A 254 15.08 -23.11 6.38
C GLY A 254 13.74 -22.86 7.06
N GLU A 255 13.62 -21.73 7.77
CA GLU A 255 12.38 -21.36 8.46
C GLU A 255 11.33 -20.85 7.47
N PHE A 256 11.72 -20.11 6.44
CA PHE A 256 10.82 -19.76 5.34
C PHE A 256 10.22 -21.01 4.69
N ASP A 257 11.05 -21.99 4.32
CA ASP A 257 10.59 -23.24 3.70
C ASP A 257 9.66 -24.02 4.63
N ARG A 258 9.95 -24.06 5.94
CA ARG A 258 9.11 -24.68 6.97
C ARG A 258 7.73 -24.01 7.05
N LEU A 259 7.70 -22.69 7.23
CA LEU A 259 6.46 -21.92 7.34
C LEU A 259 5.64 -22.01 6.05
N ASN A 260 6.29 -21.81 4.91
CA ASN A 260 5.64 -21.88 3.60
C ASN A 260 5.04 -23.27 3.32
N ALA A 261 5.69 -24.35 3.75
CA ALA A 261 5.14 -25.70 3.64
C ALA A 261 3.91 -25.90 4.53
N CYS A 262 3.87 -25.30 5.72
CA CYS A 262 2.71 -25.37 6.62
C CYS A 262 1.51 -24.56 6.09
N PHE A 263 1.78 -23.45 5.41
CA PHE A 263 0.75 -22.54 4.88
C PHE A 263 -0.12 -23.17 3.78
N GLY A 264 0.47 -24.06 2.98
CA GLY A 264 -0.21 -24.72 1.86
C GLY A 264 -0.94 -23.73 0.93
N ASP A 265 -2.09 -24.17 0.41
CA ASP A 265 -2.96 -23.34 -0.45
C ASP A 265 -3.79 -22.33 0.35
N VAL A 266 -4.02 -22.60 1.64
CA VAL A 266 -4.92 -21.80 2.50
C VAL A 266 -4.43 -20.36 2.64
N LEU A 267 -3.13 -20.15 2.74
CA LEU A 267 -2.52 -18.82 2.85
C LEU A 267 -1.80 -18.37 1.58
N ARG A 268 -2.07 -18.98 0.42
CA ARG A 268 -1.36 -18.61 -0.80
C ARG A 268 -1.34 -17.10 -1.06
N GLU A 269 -2.51 -16.46 -1.00
CA GLU A 269 -2.65 -15.03 -1.29
C GLU A 269 -2.24 -14.12 -0.13
N LYS A 270 -2.26 -14.61 1.11
CA LYS A 270 -2.04 -13.81 2.33
C LYS A 270 -0.75 -14.11 3.08
N ARG A 271 0.08 -15.04 2.58
CA ARG A 271 1.36 -15.43 3.22
C ARG A 271 2.25 -14.24 3.52
N TRP A 272 2.26 -13.23 2.66
CA TRP A 272 3.10 -12.06 2.83
C TRP A 272 2.62 -11.16 3.97
N GLU A 273 1.33 -11.19 4.33
CA GLU A 273 0.83 -10.55 5.55
C GLU A 273 1.42 -11.19 6.81
N VAL A 274 1.68 -12.51 6.78
CA VAL A 274 2.33 -13.23 7.88
C VAL A 274 3.79 -12.82 8.01
N PHE A 275 4.52 -12.79 6.88
CA PHE A 275 5.94 -12.39 6.86
C PHE A 275 6.20 -10.90 7.09
N ASN A 276 5.17 -10.07 7.09
CA ASN A 276 5.29 -8.65 7.42
C ASN A 276 5.43 -8.39 8.94
N ASP A 277 4.97 -9.30 9.79
CA ASP A 277 4.94 -9.12 11.24
C ASP A 277 6.07 -9.91 11.92
N LEU A 278 7.15 -9.22 12.30
CA LEU A 278 8.34 -9.84 12.87
C LEU A 278 8.08 -10.48 14.24
N GLU A 279 7.20 -9.88 15.05
CA GLU A 279 6.85 -10.44 16.36
C GLU A 279 6.03 -11.71 16.19
N ARG A 280 5.16 -11.76 15.18
CA ARG A 280 4.41 -12.95 14.82
C ARG A 280 5.35 -14.05 14.34
N LEU A 281 6.29 -13.74 13.45
CA LEU A 281 7.28 -14.71 12.98
C LEU A 281 8.11 -15.27 14.14
N ASP A 282 8.49 -14.43 15.10
CA ASP A 282 9.20 -14.87 16.29
C ASP A 282 8.36 -15.82 17.16
N ALA A 283 7.06 -15.52 17.35
CA ALA A 283 6.15 -16.41 18.07
C ALA A 283 5.92 -17.77 17.39
N LEU A 284 6.03 -17.83 16.06
CA LEU A 284 5.87 -19.08 15.29
C LEU A 284 7.09 -20.02 15.37
N LYS A 285 8.27 -19.50 15.71
CA LYS A 285 9.49 -20.33 15.83
C LYS A 285 9.36 -21.40 16.91
N ASP A 286 8.65 -21.09 17.99
CA ASP A 286 8.44 -22.01 19.12
C ASP A 286 7.28 -23.00 18.90
N MET A 287 6.57 -22.89 17.78
CA MET A 287 5.44 -23.76 17.42
C MET A 287 5.87 -24.89 16.50
N ASP A 288 5.27 -26.06 16.67
CA ASP A 288 5.47 -27.18 15.75
C ASP A 288 4.62 -27.03 14.49
N ASN A 289 4.89 -27.87 13.48
CA ASN A 289 4.24 -27.74 12.17
C ASN A 289 2.73 -28.06 12.23
N GLN A 290 2.27 -28.90 13.17
CA GLN A 290 0.84 -29.22 13.31
C GLN A 290 0.09 -28.04 13.92
N GLU A 291 0.67 -27.40 14.94
CA GLU A 291 0.14 -26.17 15.53
C GLU A 291 0.05 -25.05 14.49
N ILE A 292 1.11 -24.84 13.70
CA ILE A 292 1.12 -23.82 12.64
C ILE A 292 0.06 -24.13 11.57
N ALA A 293 -0.07 -25.39 11.16
CA ALA A 293 -1.09 -25.80 10.19
C ALA A 293 -2.51 -25.51 10.71
N ALA A 294 -2.80 -25.79 11.98
CA ALA A 294 -4.10 -25.47 12.59
C ALA A 294 -4.37 -23.96 12.69
N LEU A 295 -3.32 -23.16 12.92
CA LEU A 295 -3.41 -21.70 13.00
C LEU A 295 -3.50 -21.01 11.63
N THR A 296 -3.09 -21.70 10.56
CA THR A 296 -2.88 -21.15 9.21
C THR A 296 -4.03 -20.26 8.71
N PRO A 297 -5.32 -20.64 8.80
CA PRO A 297 -6.41 -19.79 8.35
C PRO A 297 -6.50 -18.42 9.07
N PHE A 298 -5.90 -18.31 10.25
CA PHE A 298 -6.02 -17.17 11.16
C PHE A 298 -4.73 -16.37 11.30
N LEU A 299 -3.57 -16.89 10.87
CA LEU A 299 -2.27 -16.21 10.98
C LEU A 299 -2.25 -14.77 10.43
N PRO A 300 -2.95 -14.42 9.33
CA PRO A 300 -2.95 -13.05 8.83
C PRO A 300 -3.57 -12.06 9.82
N VAL A 301 -4.54 -12.52 10.61
CA VAL A 301 -5.36 -11.67 11.49
C VAL A 301 -5.01 -11.78 12.97
N VAL A 302 -4.29 -12.81 13.40
CA VAL A 302 -3.89 -13.02 14.80
C VAL A 302 -2.54 -12.37 15.08
N GLY A 303 -2.41 -11.70 16.23
CA GLY A 303 -1.18 -11.05 16.67
C GLY A 303 -0.24 -11.97 17.47
N ALA A 304 1.02 -11.54 17.60
CA ALA A 304 2.08 -12.28 18.29
C ALA A 304 1.74 -12.65 19.75
N GLU A 305 1.14 -11.72 20.50
CA GLU A 305 0.76 -11.97 21.90
C GLU A 305 -0.29 -13.08 22.01
N THR A 306 -1.25 -13.15 21.09
CA THR A 306 -2.24 -14.23 21.04
C THR A 306 -1.55 -15.57 20.77
N LEU A 307 -0.64 -15.63 19.80
CA LEU A 307 0.13 -16.85 19.50
C LEU A 307 0.94 -17.33 20.71
N LYS A 308 1.64 -16.42 21.39
CA LYS A 308 2.42 -16.73 22.62
C LYS A 308 1.52 -17.29 23.72
N ASN A 309 0.33 -16.70 23.92
CA ASN A 309 -0.61 -17.16 24.93
C ASN A 309 -1.26 -18.50 24.57
N ILE A 310 -1.59 -18.74 23.29
CA ILE A 310 -2.05 -20.03 22.79
C ILE A 310 -1.00 -21.10 23.09
N LYS A 311 0.25 -20.90 22.68
CA LYS A 311 1.34 -21.87 22.91
C LYS A 311 1.56 -22.15 24.40
N LYS A 312 1.49 -21.11 25.23
CA LYS A 312 1.67 -21.22 26.67
C LYS A 312 0.57 -22.04 27.34
N HIS A 313 -0.69 -21.80 26.97
CA HIS A 313 -1.86 -22.24 27.73
C HIS A 313 -2.58 -23.45 27.14
N PHE A 314 -2.53 -23.66 25.81
CA PHE A 314 -3.19 -24.76 25.15
C PHE A 314 -2.21 -25.90 24.89
N LYS A 315 -2.56 -27.10 25.34
CA LYS A 315 -1.70 -28.30 25.32
C LYS A 315 -2.10 -29.28 24.24
N HIS A 316 -3.28 -29.10 23.64
CA HIS A 316 -3.81 -29.99 22.63
C HIS A 316 -4.25 -29.20 21.39
N LEU A 317 -4.06 -29.78 20.22
CA LEU A 317 -4.38 -29.14 18.93
C LEU A 317 -5.85 -28.71 18.84
N TYR A 318 -6.78 -29.53 19.35
CA TYR A 318 -8.22 -29.20 19.34
C TYR A 318 -8.54 -27.92 20.11
N GLN A 319 -7.73 -27.55 21.12
CA GLN A 319 -7.94 -26.32 21.89
C GLN A 319 -7.58 -25.09 21.06
N VAL A 320 -6.54 -25.20 20.22
CA VAL A 320 -6.13 -24.16 19.28
C VAL A 320 -7.20 -23.94 18.22
N GLU A 321 -7.67 -25.02 17.59
CA GLU A 321 -8.72 -24.98 16.58
C GLU A 321 -10.04 -24.44 17.13
N ALA A 322 -10.44 -24.91 18.32
CA ALA A 322 -11.65 -24.45 19.01
C ALA A 322 -11.55 -22.98 19.38
N PHE A 323 -10.41 -22.53 19.92
CA PHE A 323 -10.18 -21.12 20.28
C PHE A 323 -10.45 -20.16 19.13
N LEU A 324 -9.91 -20.47 17.96
CA LEU A 324 -10.00 -19.62 16.79
C LEU A 324 -11.40 -19.66 16.18
N SER A 325 -11.96 -20.86 15.99
CA SER A 325 -13.26 -21.05 15.32
C SER A 325 -14.39 -20.47 16.16
N ILE A 326 -14.43 -20.80 17.47
CA ILE A 326 -15.47 -20.33 18.38
C ILE A 326 -15.29 -18.84 18.68
N GLY A 327 -14.04 -18.36 18.76
CA GLY A 327 -13.76 -16.94 18.92
C GLY A 327 -14.38 -16.10 17.81
N ILE A 328 -14.20 -16.50 16.54
CA ILE A 328 -14.83 -15.81 15.40
C ILE A 328 -16.35 -15.98 15.41
N GLU A 329 -16.86 -17.18 15.69
CA GLU A 329 -18.31 -17.45 15.71
C GLU A 329 -19.03 -16.57 16.74
N VAL A 330 -18.46 -16.45 17.95
CA VAL A 330 -19.10 -15.76 19.07
C VAL A 330 -18.89 -14.24 19.01
N LEU A 331 -17.69 -13.77 18.69
CA LEU A 331 -17.37 -12.33 18.70
C LEU A 331 -17.68 -11.66 17.35
N GLY A 332 -17.75 -12.44 16.27
CA GLY A 332 -17.69 -11.93 14.91
C GLY A 332 -16.27 -11.50 14.52
N HIS A 333 -16.02 -11.45 13.21
CA HIS A 333 -14.68 -11.17 12.67
C HIS A 333 -14.09 -9.85 13.18
N LYS A 334 -14.88 -8.75 13.20
CA LYS A 334 -14.38 -7.42 13.59
C LYS A 334 -13.89 -7.39 15.04
N GLU A 335 -14.68 -7.88 15.98
CA GLU A 335 -14.31 -7.85 17.41
C GLU A 335 -13.23 -8.88 17.73
N PHE A 336 -13.23 -10.03 17.03
CA PHE A 336 -12.15 -11.01 17.12
C PHE A 336 -10.81 -10.38 16.75
N VAL A 337 -10.72 -9.71 15.58
CA VAL A 337 -9.48 -9.04 15.15
C VAL A 337 -9.09 -7.91 16.10
N ALA A 338 -10.05 -7.10 16.56
CA ALA A 338 -9.77 -6.04 17.54
C ALA A 338 -9.25 -6.57 18.88
N THR A 339 -9.62 -7.80 19.25
CA THR A 339 -9.22 -8.43 20.52
C THR A 339 -7.92 -9.22 20.40
N PHE A 340 -7.78 -10.04 19.36
CA PHE A 340 -6.72 -11.03 19.21
C PHE A 340 -5.71 -10.73 18.09
N GLY A 341 -5.93 -9.65 17.32
CA GLY A 341 -5.07 -9.26 16.21
C GLY A 341 -3.85 -8.45 16.61
N ASN A 342 -3.35 -7.64 15.68
CA ASN A 342 -2.21 -6.76 15.89
C ASN A 342 -2.58 -5.28 15.57
N PRO A 343 -2.62 -4.38 16.57
CA PRO A 343 -2.46 -4.64 18.00
C PRO A 343 -3.71 -5.30 18.61
N GLY A 344 -3.49 -6.25 19.53
CA GLY A 344 -4.56 -6.94 20.26
C GLY A 344 -4.78 -6.35 21.66
N ARG A 345 -5.89 -6.72 22.31
CA ARG A 345 -6.19 -6.34 23.70
C ARG A 345 -5.48 -7.31 24.65
N THR A 346 -4.20 -7.06 24.93
CA THR A 346 -3.35 -7.90 25.79
C THR A 346 -4.01 -8.35 27.12
N PRO A 347 -4.72 -7.49 27.88
CA PRO A 347 -5.41 -7.93 29.09
C PRO A 347 -6.51 -8.97 28.82
N ALA A 348 -7.28 -8.79 27.74
CA ALA A 348 -8.33 -9.73 27.33
C ALA A 348 -7.73 -11.07 26.92
N ILE A 349 -6.69 -11.04 26.07
CA ILE A 349 -5.98 -12.22 25.60
C ILE A 349 -5.53 -13.07 26.78
N ARG A 350 -4.72 -12.49 27.69
CA ARG A 350 -4.17 -13.18 28.85
C ARG A 350 -5.25 -13.74 29.77
N LYS A 351 -6.31 -12.98 29.99
CA LYS A 351 -7.40 -13.40 30.87
C LYS A 351 -8.21 -14.55 30.28
N ILE A 352 -8.55 -14.48 29.00
CA ILE A 352 -9.30 -15.53 28.31
C ILE A 352 -8.47 -16.81 28.24
N THR A 353 -7.24 -16.76 27.73
CA THR A 353 -6.38 -17.96 27.62
C THR A 353 -6.00 -18.51 29.00
N GLY A 354 -5.74 -17.63 29.97
CA GLY A 354 -5.45 -18.01 31.35
C GLY A 354 -6.63 -18.72 32.01
N LYS A 355 -7.85 -18.17 31.90
CA LYS A 355 -9.07 -18.82 32.42
C LYS A 355 -9.30 -20.19 31.78
N MET A 356 -9.09 -20.31 30.47
CA MET A 356 -9.21 -21.59 29.77
C MET A 356 -8.14 -22.60 30.17
N SER A 357 -6.94 -22.16 30.55
CA SER A 357 -5.89 -23.07 31.05
C SER A 357 -6.18 -23.68 32.42
N MET A 358 -7.10 -23.09 33.18
CA MET A 358 -7.55 -23.60 34.47
C MET A 358 -8.80 -24.49 34.36
N ALA A 359 -9.35 -24.66 33.15
CA ALA A 359 -10.50 -25.52 32.91
C ALA A 359 -10.15 -26.97 33.25
N ARG A 360 -10.96 -27.60 34.09
CA ARG A 360 -10.88 -29.04 34.35
C ARG A 360 -11.70 -29.77 33.31
N LEU A 361 -11.03 -30.53 32.46
CA LEU A 361 -11.63 -31.27 31.34
C LEU A 361 -11.63 -32.76 31.68
N ASP A 362 -12.37 -33.11 32.73
CA ASP A 362 -12.33 -34.44 33.35
C ASP A 362 -13.39 -35.40 32.79
N GLY A 363 -14.24 -34.95 31.85
CA GLY A 363 -15.32 -35.76 31.31
C GLY A 363 -14.95 -36.64 30.11
N ALA A 364 -15.94 -37.38 29.63
CA ALA A 364 -15.78 -38.35 28.54
C ALA A 364 -15.47 -37.70 27.18
N ASN A 365 -15.73 -36.39 27.02
CA ASN A 365 -15.39 -35.64 25.82
C ASN A 365 -14.76 -34.27 26.18
N PRO A 366 -13.44 -34.25 26.50
CA PRO A 366 -12.71 -33.04 26.86
C PRO A 366 -12.79 -31.92 25.81
N GLN A 367 -12.93 -32.28 24.53
CA GLN A 367 -13.04 -31.30 23.43
C GLN A 367 -14.36 -30.55 23.49
N ALA A 368 -15.48 -31.25 23.64
CA ALA A 368 -16.80 -30.62 23.74
C ALA A 368 -16.92 -29.73 25.00
N GLU A 369 -16.36 -30.19 26.13
CA GLU A 369 -16.31 -29.41 27.37
C GLU A 369 -15.51 -28.12 27.20
N PHE A 370 -14.32 -28.22 26.61
CA PHE A 370 -13.49 -27.05 26.33
C PHE A 370 -14.21 -26.06 25.40
N SER A 371 -14.81 -26.53 24.32
CA SER A 371 -15.55 -25.70 23.37
C SER A 371 -16.73 -24.98 24.03
N GLY A 372 -17.52 -25.68 24.85
CA GLY A 372 -18.63 -25.08 25.59
C GLY A 372 -18.17 -23.99 26.55
N MET A 373 -17.17 -24.29 27.38
CA MET A 373 -16.60 -23.33 28.32
C MET A 373 -16.00 -22.10 27.63
N LEU A 374 -15.30 -22.32 26.52
CA LEU A 374 -14.71 -21.25 25.72
C LEU A 374 -15.79 -20.34 25.14
N ALA A 375 -16.87 -20.90 24.59
CA ALA A 375 -17.98 -20.11 24.06
C ALA A 375 -18.63 -19.25 25.15
N ASP A 376 -18.80 -19.79 26.36
CA ASP A 376 -19.32 -19.04 27.51
C ASP A 376 -18.38 -17.90 27.92
N VAL A 377 -17.07 -18.16 27.95
CA VAL A 377 -16.05 -17.14 28.23
C VAL A 377 -16.06 -16.03 27.18
N MET A 378 -16.14 -16.38 25.90
CA MET A 378 -16.19 -15.42 24.80
C MET A 378 -17.49 -14.60 24.83
N ARG A 379 -18.65 -15.22 25.14
CA ARG A 379 -19.93 -14.49 25.30
C ARG A 379 -19.89 -13.54 26.49
N ALA A 380 -19.30 -13.95 27.61
CA ALA A 380 -19.12 -13.08 28.78
C ALA A 380 -18.21 -11.88 28.47
N TYR A 381 -17.14 -12.09 27.70
CA TYR A 381 -16.30 -11.00 27.21
C TYR A 381 -17.07 -10.08 26.25
N ALA A 382 -17.78 -10.63 25.26
CA ALA A 382 -18.56 -9.87 24.29
C ALA A 382 -19.62 -8.96 24.93
N ALA A 383 -20.24 -9.41 26.02
CA ALA A 383 -21.26 -8.65 26.73
C ALA A 383 -20.71 -7.37 27.38
N ASN A 384 -19.47 -7.40 27.88
CA ASN A 384 -18.81 -6.21 28.45
C ASN A 384 -17.27 -6.33 28.44
N PRO A 385 -16.61 -5.98 27.33
CA PRO A 385 -15.17 -6.14 27.18
C PRO A 385 -14.34 -5.39 28.24
N GLU A 386 -14.75 -4.16 28.59
CA GLU A 386 -14.04 -3.34 29.57
C GLU A 386 -14.12 -3.92 30.98
N ALA A 387 -15.32 -4.28 31.45
CA ALA A 387 -15.49 -4.87 32.78
C ALA A 387 -14.83 -6.24 32.87
N TYR A 388 -14.87 -7.02 31.78
CA TYR A 388 -14.19 -8.30 31.71
C TYR A 388 -12.69 -8.14 31.92
N CYS A 389 -12.06 -7.09 31.38
CA CYS A 389 -10.61 -6.86 31.54
C CYS A 389 -10.21 -6.29 32.91
N ARG A 390 -11.13 -5.63 33.64
CA ARG A 390 -10.84 -4.96 34.93
C ARG A 390 -10.95 -5.85 36.17
N THR A 391 -11.67 -6.96 36.08
CA THR A 391 -11.83 -7.88 37.21
C THR A 391 -10.54 -8.70 37.40
N THR A 392 -9.71 -8.32 38.38
CA THR A 392 -8.49 -9.04 38.79
C THR A 392 -8.80 -10.33 39.51
#